data_AF-A0A7X7B9Q3-F1
#
_entry.id   AF-A0A7X7B9Q3-F1
#
_cell.length_a   1.000
_cell.length_b   1.000
_cell.length_c   1.000
_cell.angle_alpha   90.00
_cell.angle_beta   90.00
_cell.angle_gamma   90.00
#
_symmetry.space_group_name_H-M   'P 1'
#
loop_
_entity.id
_entity.type
_entity.pdbx_description
1 polymer ?
#
loop_
_entity_poly.entity_id
_entity_poly.type
_entity_poly.pdbx_seq_one_letter_code
_entity_poly.pdbx_strand_id
1 'polypeptide(L)'
;QMQALVLDRQGFRGFSGAARMAGGAAALLAALILRHAAPPEPNLHLVGWGLLLAFGLAVNFAALFWWLFRHRGALRLAELWPVWEVFPTLSAGAALTVALVRTGQLDLLFGVWMGLYGASHMAHRRSLPFPIYCGGLAYLAAGIFFLLWPGVTFTDPRPMGFVFGLGELFGGWVLVRVRI
;
A
#
# COMPACT_ATOMS: atom_id res chain seq x y z
N GLN A 1 27.79 -2.82 -21.72
CA GLN A 1 27.97 -3.97 -20.80
C GLN A 1 28.12 -3.54 -19.33
N MET A 2 28.86 -2.47 -18.98
CA MET A 2 28.87 -1.94 -17.60
C MET A 2 27.51 -1.45 -17.08
N GLN A 3 26.66 -0.84 -17.91
CA GLN A 3 25.30 -0.44 -17.52
C GLN A 3 24.39 -1.63 -17.20
N ALA A 4 24.54 -2.76 -17.92
CA ALA A 4 23.80 -3.98 -17.64
C ALA A 4 24.26 -4.62 -16.31
N LEU A 5 25.56 -4.57 -15.99
CA LEU A 5 26.11 -5.04 -14.71
C LEU A 5 25.79 -4.14 -13.51
N VAL A 6 25.50 -2.86 -13.73
CA VAL A 6 25.02 -1.93 -12.70
C VAL A 6 23.51 -2.08 -12.49
N LEU A 7 22.74 -2.32 -13.55
CA LEU A 7 21.30 -2.61 -13.48
C LEU A 7 21.01 -3.98 -12.83
N ASP A 8 21.88 -4.97 -13.04
CA ASP A 8 21.74 -6.31 -12.45
C ASP A 8 22.17 -6.36 -10.97
N ARG A 9 22.76 -5.28 -10.42
CA ARG A 9 23.39 -5.32 -9.09
C ARG A 9 22.55 -4.89 -7.90
N GLN A 10 21.48 -4.10 -7.97
CA GLN A 10 20.84 -3.58 -6.75
C GLN A 10 19.35 -3.26 -6.88
N GLY A 11 18.52 -4.28 -7.10
CA GLY A 11 17.08 -4.20 -6.86
C GLY A 11 16.67 -5.24 -5.83
N PHE A 12 16.09 -4.83 -4.69
CA PHE A 12 15.49 -5.76 -3.74
C PHE A 12 14.37 -6.54 -4.44
N ARG A 13 14.54 -7.86 -4.54
CA ARG A 13 13.63 -8.78 -5.25
C ARG A 13 12.57 -9.40 -4.34
N GLY A 14 12.49 -8.97 -3.08
CA GLY A 14 11.55 -9.49 -2.10
C GLY A 14 10.10 -9.00 -2.29
N PHE A 15 9.83 -8.12 -3.25
CA PHE A 15 8.48 -7.68 -3.56
C PHE A 15 7.69 -8.77 -4.27
N SER A 16 6.56 -9.18 -3.69
CA SER A 16 5.66 -10.16 -4.30
C SER A 16 4.49 -9.48 -5.01
N GLY A 17 4.49 -9.53 -6.33
CA GLY A 17 3.36 -9.04 -7.13
C GLY A 17 2.05 -9.77 -6.81
N ALA A 18 2.11 -11.09 -6.56
CA ALA A 18 0.95 -11.88 -6.18
C ALA A 18 0.38 -11.47 -4.81
N ALA A 19 1.25 -11.24 -3.82
CA ALA A 19 0.84 -10.73 -2.50
C ALA A 19 0.14 -9.37 -2.62
N ARG A 20 0.69 -8.50 -3.48
CA ARG A 20 0.12 -7.18 -3.76
C ARG A 20 -1.26 -7.27 -4.44
N MET A 21 -1.40 -8.13 -5.46
CA MET A 21 -2.69 -8.36 -6.11
C MET A 21 -3.73 -8.93 -5.14
N ALA A 22 -3.33 -9.84 -4.25
CA ALA A 22 -4.22 -10.37 -3.22
C ALA A 22 -4.72 -9.27 -2.26
N GLY A 23 -3.85 -8.33 -1.88
CA GLY A 23 -4.23 -7.14 -1.11
C GLY A 23 -5.25 -6.27 -1.86
N GLY A 24 -5.04 -6.04 -3.15
CA GLY A 24 -5.97 -5.27 -3.99
C GLY A 24 -7.34 -5.93 -4.14
N ALA A 25 -7.37 -7.24 -4.39
CA ALA A 25 -8.62 -8.01 -4.45
C ALA A 25 -9.37 -7.99 -3.11
N ALA A 26 -8.64 -8.18 -2.00
CA ALA A 26 -9.21 -8.09 -0.66
C ALA A 26 -9.77 -6.69 -0.36
N ALA A 27 -9.11 -5.63 -0.85
CA ALA A 27 -9.59 -4.26 -0.66
C ALA A 27 -10.91 -3.98 -1.41
N LEU A 28 -11.02 -4.47 -2.66
CA LEU A 28 -12.28 -4.37 -3.41
C LEU A 28 -13.40 -5.16 -2.72
N LEU A 29 -13.10 -6.37 -2.25
CA LEU A 29 -14.05 -7.20 -1.52
C LEU A 29 -14.48 -6.53 -0.20
N ALA A 30 -13.53 -6.01 0.57
CA ALA A 30 -13.81 -5.28 1.81
C ALA A 30 -14.70 -4.06 1.55
N ALA A 31 -14.45 -3.30 0.48
CA ALA A 31 -15.28 -2.17 0.11
C ALA A 31 -16.71 -2.58 -0.29
N LEU A 32 -16.87 -3.71 -0.99
CA LEU A 32 -18.18 -4.27 -1.32
C LEU A 32 -18.93 -4.73 -0.06
N ILE A 33 -18.25 -5.42 0.85
CA ILE A 33 -18.82 -5.88 2.13
C ILE A 33 -19.25 -4.66 2.96
N LEU A 34 -18.37 -3.68 3.15
CA LEU A 34 -18.69 -2.48 3.92
C LEU A 34 -19.85 -1.68 3.32
N ARG A 35 -19.99 -1.67 1.99
CA ARG A 35 -21.07 -0.95 1.32
C ARG A 35 -22.43 -1.63 1.45
N HIS A 36 -22.47 -2.96 1.38
CA HIS A 36 -23.71 -3.70 1.19
C HIS A 36 -24.13 -4.52 2.41
N ALA A 37 -23.20 -4.88 3.29
CA ALA A 37 -23.44 -5.74 4.43
C ALA A 37 -23.16 -5.07 5.78
N ALA A 38 -22.40 -3.96 5.81
CA ALA A 38 -22.19 -3.18 7.02
C ALA A 38 -23.11 -1.94 7.05
N PRO A 39 -23.70 -1.62 8.21
CA PRO A 39 -24.28 -0.29 8.43
C PRO A 39 -23.20 0.79 8.23
N PRO A 40 -23.57 2.01 7.80
CA PRO A 40 -22.64 3.14 7.67
C PRO A 40 -22.27 3.70 9.06
N GLU A 41 -21.68 2.86 9.90
CA GLU A 41 -21.19 3.19 11.23
C GLU A 41 -19.66 3.30 11.18
N PRO A 42 -19.07 4.44 11.60
CA PRO A 42 -17.63 4.65 11.45
C PRO A 42 -16.75 3.60 12.16
N ASN A 43 -17.17 3.06 13.31
CA ASN A 43 -16.39 2.05 14.03
C ASN A 43 -16.30 0.73 13.25
N LEU A 44 -17.39 0.28 12.64
CA LEU A 44 -17.40 -0.93 11.82
C LEU A 44 -16.52 -0.76 10.58
N HIS A 45 -16.53 0.42 9.98
CA HIS A 45 -15.65 0.74 8.86
C HIS A 45 -14.18 0.79 9.30
N LEU A 46 -13.86 1.38 10.45
CA LEU A 46 -12.50 1.36 11.03
C LEU A 46 -12.01 -0.06 11.26
N VAL A 47 -12.85 -0.93 11.83
CA VAL A 47 -12.52 -2.35 12.04
C VAL A 47 -12.32 -3.05 10.69
N GLY A 48 -13.20 -2.83 9.72
CA GLY A 48 -13.09 -3.44 8.38
C GLY A 48 -11.79 -3.05 7.67
N TRP A 49 -11.44 -1.77 7.67
CA TRP A 49 -10.18 -1.30 7.10
C TRP A 49 -8.96 -1.77 7.91
N GLY A 50 -9.06 -1.83 9.24
CA GLY A 50 -8.02 -2.37 10.11
C GLY A 50 -7.74 -3.85 9.87
N LEU A 51 -8.78 -4.67 9.70
CA LEU A 51 -8.66 -6.07 9.33
C LEU A 51 -8.01 -6.24 7.95
N LEU A 52 -8.40 -5.41 6.97
CA LEU A 52 -7.76 -5.39 5.66
C LEU A 52 -6.27 -5.03 5.75
N LEU A 53 -5.92 -4.02 6.54
CA LEU A 53 -4.52 -3.65 6.79
C LEU A 53 -3.75 -4.82 7.41
N ALA A 54 -4.31 -5.47 8.44
CA ALA A 54 -3.70 -6.63 9.08
C ALA A 54 -3.48 -7.79 8.11
N PHE A 55 -4.47 -8.08 7.26
CA PHE A 55 -4.35 -9.06 6.19
C PHE A 55 -3.25 -8.69 5.18
N GLY A 56 -3.23 -7.44 4.72
CA GLY A 56 -2.24 -6.94 3.78
C GLY A 56 -0.82 -7.04 4.34
N LEU A 57 -0.61 -6.65 5.60
CA LEU A 57 0.66 -6.82 6.30
C LEU A 57 1.03 -8.30 6.41
N ALA A 58 0.12 -9.16 6.87
CA ALA A 58 0.39 -10.58 7.00
C ALA A 58 0.82 -11.23 5.68
N VAL A 59 0.11 -10.94 4.58
CA VAL A 59 0.41 -11.51 3.25
C VAL A 59 1.73 -10.98 2.69
N ASN A 60 2.00 -9.67 2.81
CA ASN A 60 3.25 -9.08 2.32
C ASN A 60 4.47 -9.53 3.13
N PHE A 61 4.36 -9.54 4.46
CA PHE A 61 5.44 -10.01 5.31
C PHE A 61 5.64 -11.52 5.19
N ALA A 62 4.59 -12.33 5.05
CA ALA A 62 4.74 -13.76 4.77
C ALA A 62 5.49 -14.00 3.45
N ALA A 63 5.17 -13.25 2.39
CA ALA A 63 5.90 -13.33 1.13
C ALA A 63 7.37 -12.92 1.27
N LEU A 64 7.63 -11.85 2.03
CA LEU A 64 8.99 -11.41 2.36
C LEU A 64 9.76 -12.49 3.15
N PHE A 65 9.20 -13.01 4.23
CA PHE A 65 9.84 -14.04 5.05
C PHE A 65 10.09 -15.33 4.25
N TRP A 66 9.15 -15.72 3.40
CA TRP A 66 9.34 -16.83 2.48
C TRP A 66 10.51 -16.60 1.52
N TRP A 67 10.61 -15.40 0.94
CA TRP A 67 11.72 -15.01 0.09
C TRP A 67 13.06 -15.02 0.86
N LEU A 68 13.08 -14.46 2.08
CA LEU A 68 14.26 -14.46 2.96
C LEU A 68 14.72 -15.88 3.29
N PHE A 69 13.79 -16.76 3.64
CA PHE A 69 14.10 -18.15 3.98
C PHE A 69 14.78 -18.90 2.82
N ARG A 70 14.33 -18.66 1.59
CA ARG A 70 14.94 -19.25 0.38
C ARG A 70 16.32 -18.68 0.03
N HIS A 71 16.62 -17.45 0.43
CA HIS A 71 17.86 -16.75 0.05
C HIS A 71 18.81 -16.48 1.23
N ARG A 72 18.54 -17.05 2.41
CA ARG A 72 19.25 -16.84 3.69
C ARG A 72 20.78 -16.96 3.61
N GLY A 73 21.31 -17.79 2.71
CA GLY A 73 22.76 -18.01 2.57
C GLY A 73 23.50 -16.95 1.74
N ALA A 74 22.78 -16.08 1.00
CA ALA A 74 23.36 -15.11 0.08
C ALA A 74 22.96 -13.65 0.39
N LEU A 75 22.17 -13.43 1.44
CA LEU A 75 21.59 -12.14 1.78
C LEU A 75 22.60 -11.23 2.47
N ARG A 76 22.75 -10.01 1.92
CA ARG A 76 23.45 -8.91 2.61
C ARG A 76 22.45 -8.02 3.32
N LEU A 77 22.76 -7.57 4.54
CA LEU A 77 21.88 -6.68 5.31
C LEU A 77 21.45 -5.41 4.53
N ALA A 78 22.35 -4.88 3.68
CA ALA A 78 22.05 -3.74 2.82
C ALA A 78 20.90 -3.99 1.83
N GLU A 79 20.64 -5.25 1.44
CA GLU A 79 19.55 -5.60 0.53
C GLU A 79 18.17 -5.52 1.22
N LEU A 80 18.14 -5.49 2.56
CA LEU A 80 16.90 -5.30 3.35
C LEU A 80 16.55 -3.84 3.58
N TRP A 81 17.40 -2.89 3.16
CA TRP A 81 17.16 -1.46 3.33
C TRP A 81 15.79 -1.01 2.80
N PRO A 82 15.31 -1.46 1.62
CA PRO A 82 13.98 -1.08 1.13
C PRO A 82 12.82 -1.53 2.03
N VAL A 83 13.01 -2.54 2.89
CA VAL A 83 12.00 -2.92 3.89
C VAL A 83 11.88 -1.84 4.97
N TRP A 84 13.03 -1.26 5.37
CA TRP A 84 13.09 -0.21 6.37
C TRP A 84 12.47 1.11 5.89
N GLU A 85 12.56 1.39 4.59
CA GLU A 85 12.04 2.61 3.96
C GLU A 85 10.50 2.74 4.01
N VAL A 86 9.77 1.65 4.30
CA VAL A 86 8.30 1.67 4.48
C VAL A 86 7.89 2.20 5.85
N PHE A 87 8.72 2.02 6.89
CA PHE A 87 8.35 2.34 8.27
C PHE A 87 8.05 3.82 8.54
N PRO A 88 8.78 4.80 7.97
CA PRO A 88 8.46 6.22 8.20
C PRO A 88 7.02 6.57 7.80
N THR A 89 6.58 6.17 6.60
CA THR A 89 5.22 6.46 6.12
C THR A 89 4.17 5.65 6.86
N LEU A 90 4.47 4.39 7.23
CA LEU A 90 3.57 3.55 8.02
C LEU A 90 3.36 4.13 9.43
N SER A 91 4.44 4.57 10.08
CA SER A 91 4.40 5.15 11.42
C SER A 91 3.67 6.49 11.42
N ALA A 92 3.93 7.36 10.42
CA ALA A 92 3.20 8.60 10.24
C ALA A 92 1.70 8.34 10.00
N GLY A 93 1.36 7.34 9.18
CA GLY A 93 -0.02 6.95 8.92
C GLY A 93 -0.74 6.44 10.16
N ALA A 94 -0.08 5.61 10.96
CA ALA A 94 -0.63 5.14 12.23
C ALA A 94 -0.86 6.30 13.22
N ALA A 95 0.13 7.18 13.38
CA ALA A 95 0.03 8.33 14.28
C ALA A 95 -1.10 9.29 13.86
N LEU A 96 -1.19 9.64 12.57
CA LEU A 96 -2.26 10.49 12.05
C LEU A 96 -3.63 9.81 12.13
N THR A 97 -3.70 8.50 11.91
CA THR A 97 -4.96 7.74 12.09
C THR A 97 -5.45 7.85 13.52
N VAL A 98 -4.58 7.61 14.51
CA VAL A 98 -4.94 7.75 15.93
C VAL A 98 -5.35 9.17 16.26
N ALA A 99 -4.62 10.18 15.75
CA ALA A 99 -4.94 11.58 15.99
C ALA A 99 -6.34 11.95 15.43
N LEU A 100 -6.62 11.58 14.19
CA LEU A 100 -7.90 11.87 13.52
C LEU A 100 -9.07 11.11 14.14
N VAL A 101 -8.87 9.86 14.55
CA VAL A 101 -9.88 9.09 15.29
C VAL A 101 -10.21 9.76 16.62
N ARG A 102 -9.19 10.23 17.37
CA ARG A 102 -9.39 10.91 18.65
C ARG A 102 -10.09 12.26 18.53
N THR A 103 -9.90 12.97 17.42
CA THR A 103 -10.54 14.27 17.16
C THR A 103 -11.86 14.14 16.40
N GLY A 104 -12.31 12.93 16.07
CA GLY A 104 -13.54 12.68 15.32
C GLY A 104 -13.47 13.04 13.83
N GLN A 105 -12.28 13.33 13.30
CA GLN A 105 -12.05 13.79 11.92
C GLN A 105 -11.85 12.61 10.95
N LEU A 106 -12.76 11.64 10.98
CA LEU A 106 -12.62 10.37 10.24
C LEU A 106 -12.65 10.54 8.73
N ASP A 107 -13.38 11.55 8.23
CA ASP A 107 -13.53 11.79 6.78
C ASP A 107 -12.20 12.15 6.10
N LEU A 108 -11.21 12.62 6.87
CA LEU A 108 -9.86 12.92 6.38
C LEU A 108 -9.00 11.66 6.20
N LEU A 109 -9.38 10.51 6.78
CA LEU A 109 -8.54 9.31 6.83
C LEU A 109 -8.20 8.77 5.44
N PHE A 110 -9.15 8.71 4.52
CA PHE A 110 -8.86 8.20 3.17
C PHE A 110 -7.85 9.07 2.44
N GLY A 111 -7.99 10.39 2.54
CA GLY A 111 -7.04 11.33 1.96
C GLY A 111 -5.64 11.17 2.55
N VAL A 112 -5.53 11.05 3.88
CA VAL A 112 -4.26 10.80 4.58
C VAL A 112 -3.63 9.46 4.15
N TRP A 113 -4.42 8.38 4.16
CA TRP A 113 -3.93 7.04 3.82
C TRP A 113 -3.43 6.98 2.39
N MET A 114 -4.19 7.50 1.42
CA MET A 114 -3.77 7.54 0.01
C MET A 114 -2.55 8.43 -0.20
N GLY A 115 -2.52 9.62 0.41
CA GLY A 115 -1.42 10.55 0.30
C GLY A 115 -0.10 9.97 0.82
N LEU A 116 -0.14 9.35 2.00
CA LEU A 116 1.04 8.68 2.58
C LEU A 116 1.44 7.43 1.81
N TYR A 117 0.47 6.66 1.31
CA TYR A 117 0.77 5.50 0.48
C TYR A 117 1.46 5.91 -0.82
N GLY A 118 0.98 6.97 -1.48
CA GLY A 118 1.63 7.57 -2.65
C GLY A 118 3.03 8.10 -2.35
N ALA A 119 3.21 8.82 -1.24
CA ALA A 119 4.51 9.29 -0.79
C ALA A 119 5.50 8.13 -0.54
N SER A 120 5.02 7.01 0.03
CA SER A 120 5.83 5.80 0.21
C SER A 120 6.34 5.26 -1.11
N HIS A 121 5.52 5.24 -2.16
CA HIS A 121 5.94 4.80 -3.50
C HIS A 121 7.04 5.69 -4.10
N MET A 122 6.96 7.00 -3.84
CA MET A 122 7.96 7.96 -4.31
C MET A 122 9.30 7.83 -3.58
N ALA A 123 9.28 7.44 -2.30
CA ALA A 123 10.50 7.13 -1.55
C ALA A 123 11.24 5.94 -2.20
N HIS A 124 10.50 4.93 -2.65
CA HIS A 124 11.03 3.71 -3.28
C HIS A 124 11.26 3.83 -4.81
N ARG A 125 11.28 5.04 -5.37
CA ARG A 125 11.41 5.27 -6.83
C ARG A 125 12.65 4.64 -7.47
N ARG A 126 13.69 4.36 -6.68
CA ARG A 126 14.94 3.72 -7.16
C ARG A 126 14.85 2.19 -7.16
N SER A 127 13.91 1.62 -6.42
CA SER A 127 13.76 0.17 -6.23
C SER A 127 12.54 -0.39 -6.96
N LEU A 128 11.59 0.46 -7.36
CA LEU A 128 10.37 0.07 -8.04
C LEU A 128 10.41 0.43 -9.53
N PRO A 129 9.80 -0.42 -10.40
CA PRO A 129 9.59 -0.08 -11.80
C PRO A 129 8.86 1.25 -11.98
N PHE A 130 9.23 2.01 -13.01
CA PHE A 130 8.62 3.31 -13.33
C PHE A 130 7.08 3.32 -13.35
N PRO A 131 6.36 2.30 -13.88
CA PRO A 131 4.90 2.29 -13.82
C PRO A 131 4.34 2.29 -12.39
N ILE A 132 5.02 1.67 -11.43
CA ILE A 132 4.62 1.66 -10.02
C ILE A 132 4.83 3.04 -9.39
N TYR A 133 5.89 3.74 -9.79
CA TYR A 133 6.10 5.14 -9.41
C TYR A 133 4.96 6.04 -9.90
N CYS A 134 4.51 5.87 -11.15
CA CYS A 134 3.33 6.58 -11.67
C CYS A 134 2.06 6.26 -10.88
N GLY A 135 1.88 5.00 -10.47
CA GLY A 135 0.82 4.61 -9.53
C GLY A 135 0.91 5.37 -8.20
N GLY A 136 2.10 5.54 -7.66
CA GLY A 136 2.37 6.37 -6.47
C GLY A 136 1.93 7.82 -6.62
N LEU A 137 2.19 8.44 -7.78
CA LEU A 137 1.72 9.80 -8.09
C LEU A 137 0.18 9.86 -8.17
N ALA A 138 -0.45 8.84 -8.75
CA ALA A 138 -1.91 8.75 -8.80
C ALA A 138 -2.52 8.64 -7.39
N TYR A 139 -1.92 7.85 -6.50
CA TYR A 139 -2.32 7.78 -5.08
C TYR A 139 -2.15 9.12 -4.37
N LEU A 140 -1.03 9.81 -4.59
CA LEU A 140 -0.78 11.11 -3.98
C LEU A 140 -1.81 12.14 -4.45
N ALA A 141 -2.10 12.19 -5.75
CA ALA A 141 -3.10 13.07 -6.32
C ALA A 141 -4.50 12.76 -5.78
N ALA A 142 -4.87 11.47 -5.69
CA ALA A 142 -6.14 11.05 -5.09
C ALA A 142 -6.22 11.42 -3.60
N GLY A 143 -5.13 11.25 -2.85
CA GLY A 143 -5.06 11.65 -1.45
C GLY A 143 -5.27 13.15 -1.26
N ILE A 144 -4.60 13.99 -2.05
CA ILE A 144 -4.79 15.44 -2.04
C ILE A 144 -6.24 15.79 -2.41
N PHE A 145 -6.78 15.17 -3.46
CA PHE A 145 -8.16 15.40 -3.89
C PHE A 145 -9.15 15.09 -2.77
N PHE A 146 -9.05 13.92 -2.13
CA PHE A 146 -9.97 13.52 -1.06
C PHE A 146 -9.75 14.23 0.28
N LEU A 147 -8.57 14.81 0.53
CA LEU A 147 -8.36 15.73 1.66
C LEU A 147 -9.08 17.06 1.45
N LEU A 148 -9.17 17.54 0.21
CA LEU A 148 -9.76 18.84 -0.12
C LEU A 148 -11.23 18.76 -0.52
N TRP A 149 -11.72 17.57 -0.86
CA TRP A 149 -13.09 17.35 -1.31
C TRP A 149 -14.05 17.16 -0.12
N PRO A 150 -15.01 18.07 0.10
CA PRO A 150 -15.89 18.03 1.27
C PRO A 150 -16.98 16.95 1.21
N GLY A 151 -17.17 16.30 0.06
CA GLY A 151 -18.22 15.30 -0.14
C GLY A 151 -17.80 13.85 0.15
N VAL A 152 -16.61 13.61 0.71
CA VAL A 152 -16.20 12.26 1.13
C VAL A 152 -16.63 12.03 2.56
N THR A 153 -17.26 10.90 2.79
CA THR A 153 -17.52 10.40 4.14
C THR A 153 -16.72 9.12 4.34
N PHE A 154 -16.19 8.92 5.54
CA PHE A 154 -15.41 7.71 5.88
C PHE A 154 -16.24 6.42 5.74
N THR A 155 -17.56 6.54 5.93
CA THR A 155 -18.52 5.44 5.77
C THR A 155 -18.85 5.13 4.32
N ASP A 156 -18.39 5.93 3.35
CA ASP A 156 -18.44 5.57 1.94
C ASP A 156 -17.16 4.83 1.54
N PRO A 157 -17.16 3.50 1.38
CA PRO A 157 -15.93 2.76 1.15
C PRO A 157 -15.43 2.85 -0.30
N ARG A 158 -16.20 3.46 -1.21
CA ARG A 158 -15.89 3.49 -2.66
C ARG A 158 -14.54 4.15 -2.96
N PRO A 159 -14.21 5.36 -2.44
CA PRO A 159 -12.95 6.04 -2.76
C PRO A 159 -11.74 5.14 -2.47
N MET A 160 -11.69 4.57 -1.27
CA MET A 160 -10.61 3.69 -0.86
C MET A 160 -10.61 2.38 -1.63
N GLY A 161 -11.76 1.71 -1.74
CA GLY A 161 -11.87 0.45 -2.48
C GLY A 161 -11.39 0.54 -3.92
N PHE A 162 -11.84 1.57 -4.66
CA PHE A 162 -11.46 1.75 -6.05
C PHE A 162 -10.00 2.16 -6.21
N VAL A 163 -9.56 3.24 -5.54
CA VAL A 163 -8.20 3.76 -5.73
C VAL A 163 -7.17 2.78 -5.19
N PHE A 164 -7.37 2.27 -3.97
CA PHE A 164 -6.47 1.29 -3.37
C PHE A 164 -6.53 -0.05 -4.09
N GLY A 165 -7.73 -0.62 -4.26
CA GLY A 165 -7.90 -1.94 -4.88
C GLY A 165 -7.35 -2.01 -6.30
N LEU A 166 -7.69 -1.05 -7.16
CA LEU A 166 -7.20 -1.03 -8.54
C LEU A 166 -5.70 -0.74 -8.63
N GLY A 167 -5.19 0.19 -7.81
CA GLY A 167 -3.76 0.49 -7.82
C GLY A 167 -2.90 -0.67 -7.30
N GLU A 168 -3.39 -1.45 -6.34
CA GLU A 168 -2.71 -2.66 -5.86
C GLU A 168 -2.72 -3.79 -6.90
N LEU A 169 -3.86 -4.02 -7.57
CA LEU A 169 -3.95 -4.98 -8.68
C LEU A 169 -3.02 -4.59 -9.83
N PHE A 170 -3.02 -3.32 -10.21
CA PHE A 170 -2.13 -2.79 -11.25
C PHE A 170 -0.67 -2.93 -10.84
N GLY A 171 -0.28 -2.48 -9.65
CA GLY A 171 1.09 -2.56 -9.15
C GLY A 171 1.58 -4.00 -9.07
N GLY A 172 0.73 -4.92 -8.59
CA GLY A 172 1.05 -6.34 -8.53
C GLY A 172 1.19 -6.97 -9.92
N TRP A 173 0.33 -6.62 -10.88
CA TRP A 173 0.45 -7.04 -12.27
C TRP A 173 1.75 -6.56 -12.92
N VAL A 174 2.14 -5.29 -12.69
CA VAL A 174 3.41 -4.74 -13.16
C VAL A 174 4.59 -5.54 -12.58
N LEU A 175 4.58 -5.84 -11.28
CA LEU A 175 5.65 -6.64 -10.65
C LEU A 175 5.76 -8.04 -11.26
N VAL A 176 4.63 -8.71 -11.51
CA VAL A 176 4.61 -10.03 -12.14
C VAL A 176 5.16 -9.97 -13.58
N ARG A 177 4.82 -8.92 -14.33
CA ARG A 177 5.26 -8.72 -15.72
C ARG A 177 6.72 -8.36 -15.85
N VAL A 178 7.24 -7.52 -14.97
CA VAL A 178 8.62 -7.00 -15.04
C VAL A 178 9.65 -8.05 -14.58
N ARG A 179 9.22 -9.15 -13.93
CA ARG A 179 10.10 -10.22 -13.40
C ARG A 179 11.39 -9.65 -12.82
N ILE A 180 11.25 -9.00 -11.66
CA ILE A 180 12.37 -8.86 -10.74
C ILE A 180 12.68 -10.26 -10.19
#